data_AF-A0A966R1T4-F1
#
_entry.id   AF-A0A966R1T4-F1
#
_cell.length_a   1.000
_cell.length_b   1.000
_cell.length_c   1.000
_cell.angle_alpha   90.00
_cell.angle_beta   90.00
_cell.angle_gamma   90.00
#
_symmetry.space_group_name_H-M   'P 1'
#
loop_
_entity.id
_entity.type
_entity.pdbx_description
1 polymer ?
#
loop_
_entity_poly.entity_id
_entity_poly.type
_entity_poly.pdbx_seq_one_letter_code
_entity_poly.pdbx_strand_id
1 'polypeptide(L)'
;MAWRALSVTNKELTKEEKEERIKRLATVVCICKGIPLGKVLPAIKACDTVEDVNRMAGTGSGGCHGERCGPRIRMLLKKKHDLQDSRPATRDTASDKDE
;
A
#
# COMPACT_ATOMS: atom_id res chain seq x y z
N MET A 1 -35.75 -11.08 10.26
CA MET A 1 -35.57 -10.10 9.17
C MET A 1 -35.21 -8.74 9.76
N ALA A 2 -33.91 -8.44 9.88
CA ALA A 2 -33.45 -7.10 10.27
C ALA A 2 -32.05 -6.87 9.70
N TRP A 3 -31.95 -6.59 8.39
CA TRP A 3 -30.72 -6.05 7.80
C TRP A 3 -30.67 -4.55 8.10
N ARG A 4 -30.30 -4.21 9.33
CA ARG A 4 -29.82 -2.86 9.68
C ARG A 4 -28.34 -2.98 10.00
N ALA A 5 -27.47 -2.53 9.10
CA ALA A 5 -26.19 -1.96 9.49
C ALA A 5 -25.50 -1.25 8.33
N LEU A 6 -25.39 0.07 8.51
CA LEU A 6 -24.23 0.90 8.18
C LEU A 6 -24.05 1.22 6.68
N SER A 7 -24.74 2.28 6.29
CA SER A 7 -24.33 3.23 5.27
C SER A 7 -22.84 3.57 5.41
N VAL A 8 -22.00 2.83 4.69
CA VAL A 8 -20.58 3.16 4.49
C VAL A 8 -20.54 4.55 3.89
N THR A 9 -20.07 5.53 4.67
CA THR A 9 -20.06 6.94 4.29
C THR A 9 -19.18 7.14 3.05
N ASN A 10 -19.84 7.29 1.91
CA ASN A 10 -19.21 7.72 0.66
C ASN A 10 -18.90 9.21 0.78
N LYS A 11 -17.70 9.54 1.27
CA LYS A 11 -17.23 10.93 1.40
C LYS A 11 -16.62 11.39 0.09
N GLU A 12 -17.21 12.40 -0.54
CA GLU A 12 -16.64 13.04 -1.73
C GLU A 12 -15.42 13.89 -1.34
N LEU A 13 -14.30 13.66 -2.02
CA LEU A 13 -13.06 14.42 -1.82
C LEU A 13 -13.19 15.84 -2.40
N THR A 14 -12.66 16.84 -1.68
CA THR A 14 -12.58 18.21 -2.20
C THR A 14 -11.56 18.30 -3.34
N LYS A 15 -11.61 19.39 -4.12
CA LYS A 15 -10.66 19.63 -5.22
C LYS A 15 -9.20 19.67 -4.71
N GLU A 16 -8.97 20.36 -3.60
CA GLU A 16 -7.65 20.49 -2.98
C GLU A 16 -7.11 19.13 -2.48
N GLU A 17 -7.95 18.32 -1.83
CA GLU A 17 -7.56 16.96 -1.39
C GLU A 17 -7.21 16.05 -2.58
N LYS A 18 -7.92 16.19 -3.70
CA LYS A 18 -7.62 15.45 -4.95
C LYS A 18 -6.28 15.88 -5.54
N GLU A 19 -6.01 17.18 -5.61
CA GLU A 19 -4.76 17.73 -6.12
C GLU A 19 -3.56 17.29 -5.26
N GLU A 20 -3.68 17.37 -3.94
CA GLU A 20 -2.68 16.88 -3.01
C GLU A 20 -2.45 15.37 -3.15
N ARG A 21 -3.52 14.60 -3.36
CA ARG A 21 -3.41 13.17 -3.64
C ARG A 21 -2.65 12.90 -4.94
N ILE A 22 -2.97 13.61 -6.02
CA ILE A 22 -2.28 13.47 -7.32
C ILE A 22 -0.80 13.80 -7.16
N LYS A 23 -0.47 14.91 -6.49
CA LYS A 23 0.91 15.33 -6.22
C LYS A 23 1.71 14.28 -5.46
N ARG A 24 1.11 13.67 -4.43
CA ARG A 24 1.74 12.58 -3.68
C ARG A 24 1.97 11.34 -4.55
N LEU A 25 1.00 10.95 -5.37
CA LEU A 25 1.13 9.78 -6.25
C LEU A 25 2.16 9.99 -7.36
N ALA A 26 2.35 11.23 -7.82
CA ALA A 26 3.36 11.58 -8.81
C ALA A 26 4.80 11.59 -8.25
N THR A 27 4.98 11.54 -6.92
CA THR A 27 6.32 11.54 -6.31
C THR A 27 7.11 10.32 -6.77
N VAL A 28 8.32 10.53 -7.30
CA VAL A 28 9.17 9.46 -7.84
C VAL A 28 9.79 8.64 -6.69
N VAL A 29 9.64 7.31 -6.76
CA VAL A 29 10.26 6.36 -5.82
C VAL A 29 11.53 5.77 -6.41
N CYS A 30 11.50 5.32 -7.66
CA CYS A 30 12.70 4.81 -8.33
C CYS A 30 13.29 5.89 -9.24
N ILE A 31 14.30 6.58 -8.74
CA ILE A 31 14.90 7.74 -9.42
C ILE A 31 15.51 7.35 -10.77
N CYS A 32 16.25 6.22 -10.84
CA CYS A 32 16.93 5.81 -12.07
C CYS A 32 15.98 5.29 -13.16
N LYS A 33 14.75 4.90 -12.82
CA LYS A 33 13.72 4.42 -13.75
C LYS A 33 12.52 5.37 -13.88
N GLY A 34 12.52 6.48 -13.15
CA GLY A 34 11.40 7.42 -13.11
C GLY A 34 10.08 6.81 -12.63
N ILE A 35 10.10 5.78 -11.76
CA ILE A 35 8.87 5.07 -11.36
C ILE A 35 8.19 5.84 -10.21
N PRO A 36 6.93 6.31 -10.39
CA PRO A 36 6.21 7.09 -9.40
C PRO A 36 5.58 6.22 -8.31
N LEU A 37 5.28 6.83 -7.16
CA LEU A 37 4.66 6.19 -6.00
C LEU A 37 3.30 5.56 -6.36
N GLY A 38 2.52 6.20 -7.24
CA GLY A 38 1.25 5.67 -7.72
C GLY A 38 1.35 4.28 -8.34
N LYS A 39 2.48 3.94 -8.97
CA LYS A 39 2.74 2.60 -9.54
C LYS A 39 3.28 1.61 -8.50
N VAL A 40 4.01 2.10 -7.49
CA VAL A 40 4.59 1.26 -6.42
C VAL A 40 3.56 0.88 -5.36
N LEU A 41 2.60 1.75 -5.05
CA LEU A 41 1.62 1.52 -3.99
C LEU A 41 0.78 0.24 -4.16
N PRO A 42 0.27 -0.13 -5.35
CA PRO A 42 -0.40 -1.41 -5.54
C PRO A 42 0.49 -2.61 -5.17
N ALA A 43 1.77 -2.56 -5.52
CA ALA A 43 2.73 -3.61 -5.19
C ALA A 43 2.99 -3.71 -3.68
N ILE A 44 3.13 -2.57 -2.99
CA ILE A 44 3.25 -2.54 -1.52
C ILE A 44 2.03 -3.17 -0.85
N LYS A 45 0.83 -2.96 -1.39
CA LYS A 45 -0.39 -3.57 -0.84
C LYS A 45 -0.42 -5.08 -1.04
N ALA A 46 0.04 -5.56 -2.19
CA ALA A 46 -0.03 -6.97 -2.59
C ALA A 46 1.13 -7.83 -2.06
N CYS A 47 2.28 -7.22 -1.77
CA CYS A 47 3.52 -7.93 -1.44
C CYS A 47 4.04 -7.55 -0.05
N ASP A 48 4.87 -8.42 0.54
CA ASP A 48 5.49 -8.20 1.86
C ASP A 48 7.03 -8.11 1.79
N THR A 49 7.63 -8.45 0.64
CA THR A 49 9.09 -8.40 0.43
C THR A 49 9.48 -7.30 -0.55
N VAL A 50 10.71 -6.79 -0.42
CA VAL A 50 11.25 -5.76 -1.33
C VAL A 50 11.41 -6.34 -2.74
N GLU A 51 11.79 -7.60 -2.84
CA GLU A 51 12.03 -8.34 -4.06
C GLU A 51 10.73 -8.53 -4.87
N ASP A 52 9.63 -8.90 -4.20
CA ASP A 52 8.31 -9.01 -4.84
C ASP A 52 7.80 -7.65 -5.31
N VAL A 53 7.97 -6.61 -4.49
CA VAL A 53 7.61 -5.25 -4.88
C VAL A 53 8.41 -4.80 -6.09
N ASN A 54 9.72 -5.10 -6.12
CA ASN A 54 10.59 -4.79 -7.25
C ASN A 54 10.14 -5.49 -8.53
N ARG A 55 9.80 -6.78 -8.45
CA ARG A 55 9.27 -7.55 -9.60
C ARG A 55 7.96 -6.95 -10.11
N MET A 56 7.01 -6.67 -9.22
CA MET A 56 5.68 -6.21 -9.61
C MET A 56 5.67 -4.75 -10.10
N ALA A 57 6.41 -3.85 -9.43
CA ALA A 57 6.45 -2.44 -9.78
C ALA A 57 7.48 -2.10 -10.88
N GLY A 58 8.41 -3.02 -11.16
CA GLY A 58 9.53 -2.83 -12.10
C GLY A 58 10.68 -2.00 -11.51
N THR A 59 10.77 -1.91 -10.18
CA THR A 59 11.85 -1.19 -9.47
C THR A 59 13.04 -2.10 -9.20
N GLY A 60 14.15 -1.56 -8.71
CA GLY A 60 15.31 -2.36 -8.28
C GLY A 60 16.22 -2.88 -9.40
N SER A 61 15.71 -3.11 -10.61
CA SER A 61 16.47 -3.63 -11.76
C SER A 61 17.06 -2.55 -12.68
N GLY A 62 17.40 -1.38 -12.13
CA GLY A 62 18.05 -0.29 -12.88
C GLY A 62 19.56 -0.27 -12.67
N GLY A 63 20.28 0.67 -13.29
CA GLY A 63 21.74 0.78 -13.13
C GLY A 63 22.22 1.05 -11.69
N CYS A 64 21.33 1.46 -10.79
CA CYS A 64 21.62 1.57 -9.36
C CYS A 64 21.31 0.31 -8.54
N HIS A 65 20.82 -0.76 -9.17
CA HIS A 65 20.51 -2.07 -8.55
C HIS A 65 19.62 -1.98 -7.29
N GLY A 66 18.74 -0.98 -7.23
CA GLY A 66 17.82 -0.80 -6.11
C GLY A 66 18.40 -0.08 -4.91
N GLU A 67 19.66 0.36 -4.95
CA GLU A 67 20.33 1.07 -3.84
C GLU A 67 19.53 2.28 -3.35
N ARG A 68 18.93 3.04 -4.28
CA ARG A 68 18.20 4.27 -3.96
C ARG A 68 16.75 4.04 -3.54
N CYS A 69 16.04 3.13 -4.20
CA CYS A 69 14.61 2.90 -3.94
C CYS A 69 14.35 1.82 -2.89
N GLY A 70 15.29 0.89 -2.69
CA GLY A 70 15.20 -0.23 -1.75
C GLY A 70 14.93 0.22 -0.31
N PRO A 71 15.70 1.16 0.27
CA PRO A 71 15.43 1.68 1.61
C PRO A 71 14.04 2.29 1.75
N ARG A 72 13.58 3.03 0.72
CA ARG A 72 12.25 3.65 0.70
C ARG A 72 11.14 2.60 0.65
N ILE A 73 11.29 1.58 -0.19
CA ILE A 73 10.33 0.48 -0.32
C ILE A 73 10.23 -0.30 1.01
N ARG A 74 11.38 -0.61 1.63
CA ARG A 74 11.43 -1.28 2.93
C ARG A 74 10.68 -0.50 4.02
N MET A 75 10.86 0.83 4.04
CA MET A 75 10.15 1.70 4.98
C MET A 75 8.63 1.69 4.74
N LEU A 76 8.19 1.67 3.48
CA LEU A 76 6.76 1.60 3.13
C LEU A 76 6.14 0.25 3.53
N LEU A 77 6.85 -0.84 3.32
CA LEU A 77 6.44 -2.18 3.77
C LEU A 77 6.34 -2.24 5.29
N LYS A 78 7.35 -1.75 6.01
CA LYS A 78 7.31 -1.69 7.48
C LYS A 78 6.08 -0.92 7.97
N LYS A 79 5.82 0.27 7.39
CA LYS A 79 4.65 1.07 7.75
C LYS A 79 3.32 0.34 7.48
N LYS A 80 3.26 -0.50 6.45
CA LYS A 80 2.09 -1.36 6.18
C LYS A 80 1.90 -2.38 7.31
N HIS A 81 2.97 -3.07 7.72
CA HIS A 81 2.92 -4.04 8.83
C HIS A 81 2.54 -3.37 10.16
N ASP A 82 3.17 -2.24 10.50
CA ASP A 82 2.85 -1.50 11.74
C ASP A 82 1.36 -1.08 11.81
N LEU A 83 0.75 -0.73 10.66
CA LEU A 83 -0.68 -0.39 10.56
C LEU A 83 -1.60 -1.62 10.62
N GLN A 84 -1.11 -2.81 10.26
CA GLN A 84 -1.86 -4.06 10.39
C GLN A 84 -1.86 -4.53 11.85
N ASP A 85 -0.72 -4.44 12.52
CA ASP A 85 -0.55 -4.90 13.90
C ASP A 85 -1.27 -4.01 14.92
N SER A 86 -1.42 -2.72 14.62
CA SER A 86 -2.16 -1.75 15.45
C SER A 86 -3.67 -1.77 15.20
N ARG A 87 -4.17 -2.54 14.23
CA ARG A 87 -5.61 -2.70 14.01
C ARG A 87 -6.16 -3.65 15.09
N PRO A 88 -7.16 -3.25 15.90
CA PRO A 88 -7.71 -4.15 16.91
C PRO A 88 -8.19 -5.44 16.24
N ALA A 89 -7.80 -6.59 16.82
CA ALA A 89 -8.06 -7.96 16.37
C ALA A 89 -9.56 -8.31 16.38
N THR A 90 -10.35 -7.54 15.63
CA THR A 90 -11.77 -7.77 15.45
C THR A 90 -11.95 -8.41 14.07
N ARG A 91 -11.95 -9.75 14.07
CA ARG A 91 -12.61 -10.68 13.12
C ARG A 91 -11.80 -11.96 12.80
N ASP A 92 -11.07 -12.51 13.76
CA ASP A 92 -10.74 -13.93 13.78
C ASP A 92 -11.64 -14.66 14.79
N THR A 93 -12.95 -14.61 14.54
CA THR A 93 -13.93 -15.59 15.05
C THR A 93 -14.68 -16.12 13.85
N ALA A 94 -14.07 -17.09 13.17
CA ALA A 94 -14.73 -18.05 12.29
C ALA A 94 -13.75 -19.21 12.03
N SER A 95 -13.41 -19.91 13.10
CA SER A 95 -12.94 -21.30 13.03
C SER A 95 -13.60 -22.03 14.18
N ASP A 96 -14.93 -21.91 14.23
CA ASP A 96 -15.74 -22.80 15.06
C ASP A 96 -15.71 -24.18 14.41
N LYS A 97 -15.21 -25.12 15.20
CA LYS A 97 -15.39 -26.56 15.07
C LYS A 97 -16.88 -26.87 14.96
N ASP A 98 -17.24 -27.86 14.15
CA ASP A 98 -18.32 -28.83 14.43
C ASP A 98 -18.22 -29.99 13.42
N GLU A 99 -17.46 -31.02 13.77
CA GLU A 99 -17.71 -32.42 13.38
C GLU A 99 -17.25 -33.36 14.51
#